data_AF-A0A7C5H073-F1
#
_entry.id   AF-A0A7C5H073-F1
#
_cell.length_a   1.000
_cell.length_b   1.000
_cell.length_c   1.000
_cell.angle_alpha   90.00
_cell.angle_beta   90.00
_cell.angle_gamma   90.00
#
_symmetry.space_group_name_H-M   'P 1'
#
loop_
_entity.id
_entity.type
_entity.pdbx_description
1 polymer ?
#
loop_
_entity_poly.entity_id
_entity_poly.type
_entity_poly.pdbx_seq_one_letter_code
_entity_poly.pdbx_strand_id
1 'polypeptide(L)'
;PETVALRFQYGAGSKPYMLNPDTELAKAALTALQRAFNKQPMLIKEGGSIPIVSEMTRLLKADAIMIGFALPDAQIHAPNERLDLECFRKGQYTSAFLWQLLPQACK
;
A
#
# COMPACT_ATOMS: atom_id res chain seq x y z
N PRO A 1 41.35 -13.25 9.49
CA PRO A 1 42.40 -13.88 10.33
C PRO A 1 41.79 -15.06 11.10
N GLU A 2 42.57 -16.10 11.40
CA GLU A 2 42.10 -17.26 12.19
C GLU A 2 41.61 -16.88 13.60
N THR A 3 41.93 -15.67 14.06
CA THR A 3 41.47 -15.08 15.32
C THR A 3 40.09 -14.41 15.26
N VAL A 4 39.41 -14.40 14.11
CA VAL A 4 38.09 -13.76 13.94
C VAL A 4 37.06 -14.79 13.53
N ALA A 5 36.02 -14.95 14.36
CA ALA A 5 34.83 -15.73 14.04
C ALA A 5 33.65 -14.80 13.76
N LEU A 6 32.97 -15.00 12.63
CA LEU A 6 31.72 -14.31 12.29
C LEU A 6 30.55 -15.28 12.46
N ARG A 7 29.46 -14.81 13.04
CA ARG A 7 28.18 -15.51 13.08
C ARG A 7 27.11 -14.61 12.47
N PHE A 8 26.40 -15.13 11.49
CA PHE A 8 25.25 -14.46 10.89
C PHE A 8 23.98 -15.06 11.48
N GLN A 9 23.06 -14.19 11.88
CA GLN A 9 21.71 -14.56 12.26
C GLN A 9 20.76 -13.78 11.38
N TYR A 10 19.86 -14.49 10.71
CA TYR A 10 18.83 -13.86 9.90
C TYR A 10 17.64 -13.50 10.80
N GLY A 11 17.14 -12.28 10.62
CA GLY A 11 15.91 -11.83 11.26
C GLY A 11 14.66 -12.31 10.51
N ALA A 12 13.53 -11.69 10.80
CA ALA A 12 12.29 -11.95 10.08
C ALA A 12 12.40 -11.54 8.61
N GLY A 13 11.86 -12.38 7.72
CA GLY A 13 11.72 -12.11 6.29
C GLY A 13 10.30 -12.35 5.83
N SER A 14 9.84 -11.59 4.84
CA SER A 14 8.49 -11.69 4.28
C SER A 14 8.51 -11.88 2.77
N LYS A 15 7.51 -12.57 2.24
CA LYS A 15 7.31 -12.67 0.79
C LYS A 15 6.84 -11.33 0.22
N PRO A 16 7.21 -10.98 -1.03
CA PRO A 16 6.66 -9.81 -1.70
C PRO A 16 5.17 -10.02 -2.03
N TYR A 17 4.45 -8.91 -2.18
CA TYR A 17 3.06 -8.90 -2.63
C TYR A 17 2.92 -8.11 -3.93
N MET A 18 2.03 -8.56 -4.81
CA MET A 18 1.67 -7.87 -6.05
C MET A 18 0.19 -8.08 -6.33
N LEU A 19 -0.55 -6.99 -6.49
CA LEU A 19 -1.94 -7.00 -6.93
C LEU A 19 -1.98 -7.02 -8.48
N ASN A 20 -2.89 -7.80 -9.05
CA ASN A 20 -3.20 -7.70 -10.48
C ASN A 20 -3.99 -6.40 -10.76
N PRO A 21 -3.45 -5.46 -11.55
CA PRO A 21 -4.09 -4.16 -11.78
C PRO A 21 -5.35 -4.23 -12.65
N ASP A 22 -5.59 -5.34 -13.36
CA ASP A 22 -6.72 -5.50 -14.27
C ASP A 22 -8.00 -5.98 -13.57
N THR A 23 -7.93 -6.23 -12.26
CA THR A 23 -9.07 -6.65 -11.44
C THR A 23 -10.09 -5.53 -11.22
N GLU A 24 -11.36 -5.88 -11.05
CA GLU A 24 -12.41 -4.91 -10.70
C GLU A 24 -12.12 -4.20 -9.37
N LEU A 25 -11.49 -4.92 -8.43
CA LEU A 25 -11.01 -4.37 -7.17
C LEU A 25 -9.97 -3.25 -7.38
N ALA A 26 -8.96 -3.48 -8.22
CA ALA A 26 -7.97 -2.45 -8.56
C ALA A 26 -8.62 -1.26 -9.30
N LYS A 27 -9.52 -1.51 -10.25
CA LYS A 27 -10.27 -0.45 -10.96
C LYS A 27 -11.13 0.40 -10.03
N ALA A 28 -11.74 -0.21 -9.01
CA ALA A 28 -12.51 0.51 -8.00
C ALA A 28 -11.62 1.45 -7.17
N ALA A 29 -10.43 1.00 -6.77
CA ALA A 29 -9.45 1.84 -6.07
C ALA A 29 -8.96 3.02 -6.94
N LEU A 30 -8.63 2.76 -8.20
CA LEU A 30 -8.24 3.80 -9.15
C LEU A 30 -9.37 4.82 -9.38
N THR A 31 -10.61 4.35 -9.50
CA THR A 31 -11.79 5.23 -9.64
C THR A 31 -12.00 6.09 -8.39
N ALA A 32 -11.84 5.51 -7.19
CA ALA A 32 -11.98 6.24 -5.93
C ALA A 32 -10.91 7.34 -5.78
N LEU A 33 -9.66 7.03 -6.14
CA LEU A 33 -8.55 8.01 -6.16
C LEU A 33 -8.82 9.12 -7.19
N GLN A 34 -9.21 8.77 -8.40
CA GLN A 34 -9.53 9.74 -9.46
C GLN A 34 -10.66 10.69 -9.03
N ARG A 35 -11.71 10.19 -8.37
CA ARG A 35 -12.81 11.02 -7.85
C ARG A 35 -12.34 11.97 -6.74
N ALA A 36 -11.51 11.50 -5.82
CA ALA A 36 -11.03 12.32 -4.72
C ALA A 36 -10.05 13.40 -5.21
N PHE A 37 -9.06 13.03 -6.01
CA PHE A 37 -7.95 13.91 -6.41
C PHE A 37 -8.19 14.66 -7.73
N ASN A 38 -9.21 14.30 -8.51
CA ASN A 38 -9.49 14.86 -9.83
C ASN A 38 -8.28 14.75 -10.80
N LYS A 39 -7.48 13.69 -10.66
CA LYS A 39 -6.30 13.39 -11.46
C LYS A 39 -6.17 11.88 -11.68
N GLN A 40 -5.60 11.50 -12.82
CA GLN A 40 -5.35 10.10 -13.17
C GLN A 40 -4.34 9.50 -12.18
N PRO A 41 -4.73 8.46 -11.42
CA PRO A 41 -3.82 7.83 -10.48
C PRO A 41 -2.73 7.03 -11.20
N MET A 42 -1.56 6.93 -10.57
CA MET A 42 -0.45 6.13 -11.06
C MET A 42 -0.40 4.80 -10.30
N LEU A 43 -0.14 3.71 -11.02
CA LEU A 43 0.21 2.43 -10.42
C LEU A 43 1.73 2.40 -10.19
N ILE A 44 2.12 2.14 -8.95
CA ILE A 44 3.53 2.10 -8.54
C ILE A 44 3.82 0.83 -7.74
N LYS A 45 5.10 0.48 -7.68
CA LYS A 45 5.63 -0.52 -6.73
C LYS A 45 6.46 0.23 -5.69
N GLU A 46 6.38 -0.22 -4.45
CA GLU A 46 7.10 0.37 -3.33
C GLU A 46 8.15 -0.60 -2.78
N GLY A 47 9.25 -0.05 -2.28
CA GLY A 47 10.34 -0.84 -1.66
C GLY A 47 10.10 -1.18 -0.19
N GLY A 48 9.10 -0.55 0.44
CA GLY A 48 8.70 -0.83 1.82
C GLY A 48 8.14 -2.25 1.99
N SER A 49 8.26 -2.80 3.19
CA SER A 49 7.74 -4.13 3.52
C SER A 49 6.58 -4.05 4.51
N ILE A 50 5.43 -4.62 4.14
CA ILE A 50 4.27 -4.79 5.02
C ILE A 50 3.95 -6.30 5.08
N PRO A 51 4.66 -7.09 5.92
CA PRO A 51 4.62 -8.56 5.90
C PRO A 51 3.21 -9.16 6.00
N ILE A 52 2.34 -8.51 6.77
CA ILE A 52 0.98 -9.00 7.03
C ILE A 52 0.14 -9.06 5.75
N VAL A 53 0.41 -8.23 4.73
CA VAL A 53 -0.33 -8.25 3.46
C VAL A 53 -0.20 -9.61 2.77
N SER A 54 1.04 -10.11 2.65
CA SER A 54 1.27 -11.42 2.02
C SER A 54 0.62 -12.56 2.80
N GLU A 55 0.61 -12.49 4.13
CA GLU A 55 0.00 -13.54 4.95
C GLU A 55 -1.54 -13.48 4.88
N MET A 56 -2.13 -12.29 4.93
CA MET A 56 -3.58 -12.11 4.83
C MET A 56 -4.11 -12.58 3.49
N THR A 57 -3.47 -12.23 2.37
CA THR A 57 -3.88 -12.73 1.05
C THR A 57 -3.77 -14.26 0.97
N ARG A 58 -2.71 -14.85 1.53
CA ARG A 58 -2.52 -16.31 1.53
C ARG A 58 -3.60 -17.02 2.35
N LEU A 59 -3.95 -16.49 3.52
CA LEU A 59 -4.90 -17.09 4.46
C LEU A 59 -6.35 -16.86 4.05
N LEU A 60 -6.71 -15.63 3.70
CA LEU A 60 -8.08 -15.23 3.38
C LEU A 60 -8.47 -15.49 1.92
N LYS A 61 -7.50 -15.81 1.06
CA LYS A 61 -7.72 -15.97 -0.40
C LYS A 61 -8.35 -14.74 -1.03
N ALA A 62 -8.02 -13.56 -0.50
CA ALA A 62 -8.53 -12.28 -0.95
C ALA A 62 -7.38 -11.34 -1.29
N ASP A 63 -7.55 -10.56 -2.36
CA ASP A 63 -6.61 -9.53 -2.75
C ASP A 63 -6.61 -8.36 -1.77
N ALA A 64 -5.44 -7.72 -1.62
CA ALA A 64 -5.26 -6.53 -0.81
C ALA A 64 -4.97 -5.33 -1.74
N ILE A 65 -5.71 -4.24 -1.56
CA ILE A 65 -5.37 -2.97 -2.21
C ILE A 65 -4.48 -2.17 -1.27
N MET A 66 -3.34 -1.71 -1.77
CA MET A 66 -2.49 -0.74 -1.11
C MET A 66 -2.72 0.64 -1.74
N ILE A 67 -3.17 1.61 -0.94
CA ILE A 67 -3.40 2.98 -1.38
C ILE A 67 -2.50 3.91 -0.56
N GLY A 68 -1.58 4.60 -1.23
CA GLY A 68 -0.67 5.57 -0.62
C GLY A 68 -1.23 6.99 -0.68
N PHE A 69 -1.11 7.72 0.42
CA PHE A 69 -1.46 9.15 0.51
C PHE A 69 -0.27 10.04 0.93
N ALA A 70 0.86 9.43 1.30
CA ALA A 70 2.06 10.17 1.67
C ALA A 70 2.72 10.77 0.42
N LEU A 71 3.25 11.98 0.56
CA LEU A 71 4.11 12.60 -0.46
C LEU A 71 5.54 12.05 -0.34
N PRO A 72 6.37 12.13 -1.41
CA PRO A 72 7.75 11.65 -1.37
C PRO A 72 8.62 12.27 -0.26
N ASP A 73 8.26 13.47 0.20
CA ASP A 73 8.95 14.20 1.26
C ASP A 73 8.28 14.06 2.65
N ALA A 74 7.40 13.06 2.82
CA ALA A 74 6.75 12.78 4.10
C ALA A 74 7.72 12.30 5.19
N GLN A 75 8.93 11.86 4.82
CA GLN A 75 9.99 11.48 5.76
C GLN A 75 9.57 10.39 6.76
N ILE A 76 8.82 9.39 6.30
CA ILE A 76 8.37 8.27 7.13
C ILE A 76 9.60 7.61 7.78
N HIS A 77 9.60 7.52 9.12
CA HIS A 77 10.70 7.02 9.95
C HIS A 77 11.93 7.94 10.07
N ALA A 78 11.83 9.21 9.70
CA ALA A 78 12.90 10.19 9.82
C ALA A 78 12.44 11.45 10.59
N PRO A 79 13.37 12.27 11.12
CA PRO A 79 13.02 13.55 11.73
C PRO A 79 12.25 14.44 10.76
N ASN A 80 11.32 15.25 11.30
CA ASN A 80 10.37 16.08 10.54
C ASN A 80 9.38 15.29 9.67
N GLU A 81 9.13 14.02 10.03
CA GLU A 81 8.01 13.23 9.48
C GLU A 81 6.71 14.04 9.49
N ARG A 82 6.04 14.09 8.34
CA ARG A 82 4.83 14.91 8.15
C ARG A 82 3.80 14.21 7.29
N LEU A 83 2.55 14.58 7.53
CA LEU A 83 1.42 14.25 6.67
C LEU A 83 0.84 15.54 6.08
N ASP A 84 0.70 15.57 4.76
CA ASP A 84 0.05 16.68 4.08
C ASP A 84 -1.46 16.70 4.38
N LEU A 85 -1.98 17.85 4.79
CA LEU A 85 -3.38 17.99 5.22
C LEU A 85 -4.36 17.85 4.06
N GLU A 86 -3.97 18.23 2.84
CA GLU A 86 -4.79 17.98 1.67
C GLU A 86 -4.81 16.47 1.37
N CYS A 87 -3.67 15.79 1.36
CA CYS A 87 -3.62 14.33 1.23
C CYS A 87 -4.46 13.61 2.29
N PHE A 88 -4.42 14.06 3.55
CA PHE A 88 -5.26 13.50 4.62
C PHE A 88 -6.75 13.63 4.29
N ARG A 89 -7.21 14.83 3.92
CA ARG A 89 -8.61 15.08 3.55
C ARG A 89 -9.03 14.31 2.29
N LYS A 90 -8.17 14.27 1.27
CA LYS A 90 -8.43 13.53 0.04
C LYS A 90 -8.46 12.02 0.29
N GLY A 91 -7.64 11.51 1.20
CA GLY A 91 -7.67 10.11 1.64
C GLY A 91 -8.98 9.71 2.32
N GLN A 92 -9.60 10.63 3.07
CA GLN A 92 -10.95 10.42 3.61
C GLN A 92 -11.98 10.27 2.48
N TYR A 93 -11.95 11.14 1.46
CA TYR A 93 -12.86 11.02 0.32
C TYR A 93 -12.58 9.77 -0.51
N THR A 94 -11.31 9.41 -0.74
CA THR A 94 -10.95 8.17 -1.42
C THR A 94 -11.55 6.98 -0.69
N SER A 95 -11.41 6.92 0.63
CA SER A 95 -12.00 5.85 1.46
C SER A 95 -13.52 5.79 1.32
N ALA A 96 -14.20 6.94 1.39
CA ALA A 96 -15.65 7.02 1.25
C ALA A 96 -16.13 6.57 -0.14
N PHE A 97 -15.48 7.01 -1.22
CA PHE A 97 -15.81 6.59 -2.58
C PHE A 97 -15.52 5.10 -2.78
N LEU A 98 -14.39 4.60 -2.28
CA LEU A 98 -14.04 3.18 -2.39
C LEU A 98 -15.09 2.31 -1.72
N TRP A 99 -15.54 2.68 -0.52
CA TRP A 99 -16.57 1.91 0.21
C TRP A 99 -17.88 1.76 -0.59
N GLN A 100 -18.24 2.76 -1.39
CA GLN A 100 -19.41 2.69 -2.28
C GLN A 100 -19.20 1.81 -3.51
N LEU A 101 -17.96 1.63 -3.96
CA LEU A 101 -17.58 0.89 -5.17
C LEU A 101 -17.25 -0.59 -4.88
N LEU A 102 -16.86 -0.92 -3.65
CA LEU A 102 -16.52 -2.29 -3.24
C LEU A 102 -17.65 -3.32 -3.48
N PRO A 103 -18.94 -3.02 -3.23
CA PRO A 103 -20.02 -4.00 -3.47
C PRO A 103 -20.13 -4.46 -4.93
N GLN A 104 -19.75 -3.63 -5.90
CA GLN A 104 -19.74 -4.01 -7.30
C GLN A 104 -18.44 -4.73 -7.69
N ALA A 105 -17.33 -4.39 -7.04
CA ALA A 105 -16.00 -4.91 -7.36
C ALA A 105 -15.68 -6.28 -6.72
N CYS A 106 -16.32 -6.61 -5.60
CA CYS A 106 -16.09 -7.85 -4.84
C CYS A 106 -17.14 -8.95 -5.11
N LYS A 107 -17.73 -8.96 -6.32
CA LYS A 107 -18.71 -9.99 -6.72
C LYS A 107 -18.06 -11.31 -7.12
#